data_AF-A0A526QCM5-F1
#
_entry.id   AF-A0A526QCM5-F1
#
_cell.length_a   1.000
_cell.length_b   1.000
_cell.length_c   1.000
_cell.angle_alpha   90.00
_cell.angle_beta   90.00
_cell.angle_gamma   90.00
#
_symmetry.space_group_name_H-M   'P 1'
#
loop_
_entity.id
_entity.type
_entity.pdbx_description
1 polymer ?
#
loop_
_entity_poly.entity_id
_entity_poly.type
_entity_poly.pdbx_seq_one_letter_code
_entity_poly.pdbx_strand_id
1 'polypeptide(L)' 'PELVHLCDRVAVVREGRIAATLERAALSEEAIVSAAMGAERQKVAA' A
#
# COMPACT_ATOMS: atom_id res chain seq x y z
N PRO A 1 -12.48 -0.38 0.28
CA PRO A 1 -13.08 0.24 -0.93
C PRO A 1 -12.86 1.77 -1.11
N GLU A 2 -13.16 2.64 -0.12
CA GLU A 2 -13.19 4.11 -0.35
C GLU A 2 -11.82 4.74 -0.68
N LEU A 3 -10.74 4.29 -0.01
CA LEU A 3 -9.39 4.81 -0.23
C LEU A 3 -8.90 4.63 -1.68
N VAL A 4 -9.29 3.54 -2.33
CA VAL A 4 -8.92 3.25 -3.73
C VAL A 4 -9.49 4.27 -4.70
N HIS A 5 -10.66 4.85 -4.39
CA HIS A 5 -11.32 5.85 -5.22
C HIS A 5 -10.93 7.28 -4.85
N LEU A 6 -10.66 7.55 -3.57
CA LEU A 6 -10.37 8.90 -3.07
C LEU A 6 -8.88 9.29 -3.10
N CYS A 7 -7.95 8.33 -3.00
CA CYS A 7 -6.54 8.63 -2.78
C CYS A 7 -5.69 8.29 -4.00
N ASP A 8 -4.83 9.21 -4.45
CA ASP A 8 -3.85 8.93 -5.50
C ASP A 8 -2.64 8.13 -5.00
N ARG A 9 -2.40 8.17 -3.69
CA ARG A 9 -1.27 7.52 -3.05
C ARG A 9 -1.62 7.11 -1.62
N VAL A 10 -1.23 5.91 -1.22
CA VAL A 10 -1.47 5.36 0.11
C VAL A 10 -0.18 4.78 0.68
N ALA A 11 0.22 5.24 1.86
CA ALA A 11 1.31 4.63 2.61
C ALA A 11 0.74 3.72 3.71
N VAL A 12 1.19 2.46 3.74
CA VAL A 12 0.80 1.48 4.75
C VAL A 12 1.87 1.45 5.83
N VAL A 13 1.48 1.67 7.08
CA VAL A 13 2.40 1.67 8.23
C VAL A 13 2.19 0.41 9.07
N ARG A 14 3.27 -0.29 9.38
CA ARG A 14 3.30 -1.48 10.22
C ARG A 14 4.50 -1.40 11.15
N GLU A 15 4.30 -1.66 12.44
CA GLU A 15 5.38 -1.64 13.46
C GLU A 15 6.19 -0.32 13.45
N GLY A 16 5.51 0.82 13.24
CA GLY A 16 6.13 2.14 13.22
C GLY A 16 6.98 2.43 11.98
N ARG A 17 6.93 1.59 10.93
CA ARG A 17 7.64 1.81 9.66
C ARG A 17 6.69 1.76 8.48
N ILE A 18 7.04 2.43 7.39
CA ILE A 18 6.32 2.31 6.13
C ILE A 18 6.60 0.93 5.56
N ALA A 19 5.58 0.08 5.53
CA ALA A 19 5.63 -1.27 4.98
C ALA A 19 5.50 -1.26 3.46
N ALA A 20 4.66 -0.36 2.92
CA ALA A 20 4.50 -0.18 1.49
C ALA A 20 4.02 1.24 1.17
N THR A 21 4.28 1.70 -0.05
CA THR A 21 3.62 2.86 -0.63
C THR A 21 3.01 2.46 -1.96
N LEU A 22 1.70 2.66 -2.08
CA LEU A 22 0.90 2.27 -3.22
C LEU A 22 0.51 3.54 -3.98
N GLU A 23 0.95 3.64 -5.23
CA GLU A 23 0.49 4.67 -6.16
C GLU A 23 -0.85 4.24 -6.79
N ARG A 24 -1.61 5.18 -7.36
CA ARG A 24 -2.93 4.97 -7.96
C ARG A 24 -3.04 3.71 -8.83
N ALA A 25 -2.03 3.43 -9.66
CA ALA A 25 -2.02 2.29 -10.57
C ALA A 25 -1.90 0.92 -9.86
N ALA A 26 -1.31 0.90 -8.67
CA ALA A 26 -1.14 -0.29 -7.83
C ALA A 26 -2.10 -0.31 -6.62
N LEU A 27 -2.93 0.73 -6.47
CA LEU A 27 -3.83 0.90 -5.35
C LEU A 27 -5.06 0.01 -5.53
N SER A 28 -5.05 -1.14 -4.86
CA SER A 28 -6.17 -2.09 -4.80
C SER A 28 -6.43 -2.49 -3.36
N GLU A 29 -7.63 -3.01 -3.10
CA GLU A 29 -8.02 -3.47 -1.77
C GLU A 29 -7.15 -4.66 -1.35
N GLU A 30 -6.84 -5.58 -2.27
CA GLU A 30 -5.91 -6.68 -1.98
C GLU A 30 -4.49 -6.18 -1.67
N ALA A 31 -3.97 -5.21 -2.42
CA ALA A 31 -2.62 -4.67 -2.18
C ALA A 31 -2.49 -3.99 -0.81
N ILE A 32 -3.51 -3.25 -0.38
CA ILE A 32 -3.54 -2.61 0.94
C ILE A 32 -3.53 -3.67 2.05
N VAL A 33 -4.40 -4.68 1.94
CA VAL A 33 -4.49 -5.76 2.93
C VAL A 33 -3.20 -6.58 2.95
N SER A 34 -2.67 -6.94 1.78
CA SER A 34 -1.39 -7.64 1.62
C SER A 34 -0.25 -6.89 2.32
N ALA A 35 -0.11 -5.58 2.08
CA ALA A 35 0.88 -4.74 2.72
C ALA A 35 0.70 -4.63 4.25
N ALA A 36 -0.54 -4.55 4.73
CA ALA A 36 -0.84 -4.51 6.16
C ALA A 36 -0.54 -5.84 6.87
N MET A 37 -0.78 -6.96 6.18
CA MET A 37 -0.51 -8.31 6.67
C MET A 37 0.97 -8.71 6.55
N GLY A 38 1.79 -7.90 5.87
CA GLY A 38 3.20 -8.19 5.62
C GLY A 38 3.44 -9.27 4.56
N ALA A 39 2.45 -9.51 3.69
CA ALA A 39 2.49 -10.54 2.66
C ALA A 39 3.27 -10.13 1.40
N GLU A 40 3.74 -8.89 1.28
CA GLU A 40 4.44 -8.42 0.08
C GLU A 40 5.74 -7.67 0.38
N ARG A 41 6.80 -8.05 -0.35
CA ARG A 41 7.98 -7.20 -0.59
C ARG A 41 7.75 -6.49 -1.92
N GLN A 42 7.24 -5.27 -1.93
CA GLN A 42 7.19 -4.48 -3.16
C GLN A 42 8.28 -3.43 -3.23
N LYS A 43 8.84 -3.35 -4.43
CA LYS A 43 10.13 -2.76 -4.79
C LYS A 43 10.16 -1.25 -4.52
N VAL A 44 11.26 -0.80 -3.92
CA VAL A 44 11.63 0.61 -3.85
C VAL A 44 11.94 1.05 -5.28
N ALA A 45 11.12 1.93 -5.84
CA ALA A 45 11.46 2.64 -7.07
C ALA A 45 12.68 3.54 -6.77
N ALA A 46 13.78 3.26 -7.45
CA ALA A 46 14.99 4.07 -7.50
C ALA A 46 14.86 5.12 -8.62
#